data_AF-A0A1A0L3Q7-F1
#
_entry.id   AF-A0A1A0L3Q7-F1
#
_cell.length_a   1.000
_cell.length_b   1.000
_cell.length_c   1.000
_cell.angle_alpha   90.00
_cell.angle_beta   90.00
_cell.angle_gamma   90.00
#
_symmetry.space_group_name_H-M   'P 1'
#
loop_
_entity.id
_entity.type
_entity.pdbx_description
1 polymer ?
#
loop_
_entity_poly.entity_id
_entity_poly.type
_entity_poly.pdbx_seq_one_letter_code
_entity_poly.pdbx_strand_id
1 'polypeptide(L)'
;MSDVAELEKLSSKELHDRAVKHAVRHGDVKFLWRLLEQIPAAEAATGNIGESEADIKYVLPMLDDYMHSGEGEIAEALRPMYIEYLSTRD
;
A
#
# COMPACT_ATOMS: atom_id res chain seq x y z
N MET A 1 16.59 3.12 17.45
CA MET A 1 15.17 3.03 17.86
C MET A 1 14.73 4.46 18.05
N SER A 2 13.73 4.95 17.31
CA SER A 2 13.21 6.30 17.53
C SER A 2 12.43 6.32 18.84
N ASP A 3 12.70 7.27 19.72
CA ASP A 3 11.94 7.45 20.96
C ASP A 3 10.51 7.86 20.63
N VAL A 4 9.52 7.19 21.23
CA VAL A 4 8.08 7.47 20.99
C VAL A 4 7.78 8.95 21.30
N ALA A 5 8.40 9.50 22.35
CA ALA A 5 8.29 10.90 22.73
C ALA A 5 8.89 11.89 21.70
N GLU A 6 9.80 11.44 20.82
CA GLU A 6 10.27 12.25 19.69
C GLU A 6 9.32 12.17 18.50
N LEU A 7 8.68 11.02 18.29
CA LEU A 7 7.68 10.84 17.23
C LEU A 7 6.40 11.62 17.52
N GLU A 8 5.95 11.68 18.77
CA GLU A 8 4.76 12.44 19.18
C GLU A 8 4.89 13.96 18.96
N LYS A 9 6.12 14.48 18.86
CA LYS A 9 6.38 15.90 18.57
C LYS A 9 6.30 16.24 17.09
N LEU A 10 6.27 15.24 16.22
CA LEU A 10 6.22 15.43 14.77
C LEU A 10 4.80 15.71 14.31
N SER A 11 4.68 16.47 13.22
CA SER A 11 3.39 16.62 12.55
C SER A 11 2.93 15.28 11.94
N SER A 12 1.62 15.10 11.78
CA SER A 12 1.05 13.91 11.11
C SER A 12 1.60 13.71 9.71
N LYS A 13 1.91 14.81 8.99
CA LYS A 13 2.56 14.78 7.68
C LYS A 13 3.99 14.22 7.76
N GLU A 14 4.79 14.69 8.69
CA GLU A 14 6.16 14.19 8.86
C GLU A 14 6.19 12.73 9.33
N LEU A 15 5.23 12.32 10.15
CA LEU A 15 5.05 10.92 10.52
C LEU A 15 4.71 10.05 9.32
N HIS A 16 3.76 10.49 8.50
CA HIS A 16 3.39 9.80 7.25
C HIS A 16 4.58 9.69 6.30
N ASP A 17 5.25 10.81 5.99
CA ASP A 17 6.37 10.85 5.06
C ASP A 17 7.53 9.96 5.54
N ARG A 18 7.84 9.94 6.84
CA ARG A 18 8.86 9.05 7.42
C ARG A 18 8.44 7.58 7.37
N ALA A 19 7.19 7.27 7.72
CA ALA A 19 6.69 5.90 7.71
C ALA A 19 6.66 5.30 6.29
N VAL A 20 6.16 6.05 5.31
CA VAL A 20 6.15 5.66 3.90
C VAL A 20 7.57 5.50 3.37
N LYS A 21 8.46 6.47 3.61
CA LYS A 21 9.86 6.40 3.18
C LYS A 21 10.58 5.20 3.78
N HIS A 22 10.31 4.88 5.05
CA HIS A 22 10.86 3.71 5.71
C HIS A 22 10.34 2.43 5.04
N ALA A 23 9.04 2.30 4.84
CA ALA A 23 8.43 1.13 4.23
C ALA A 23 8.90 0.88 2.80
N VAL A 24 8.96 1.92 1.96
CA VAL A 24 9.50 1.83 0.59
C VAL A 24 10.95 1.38 0.59
N ARG A 25 11.80 1.94 1.47
CA ARG A 25 13.22 1.58 1.55
C ARG A 25 13.45 0.13 1.96
N HIS A 26 12.55 -0.44 2.76
CA HIS A 26 12.67 -1.81 3.25
C HIS A 26 11.81 -2.80 2.46
N GLY A 27 11.07 -2.35 1.45
CA GLY A 27 10.15 -3.20 0.69
C GLY A 27 8.98 -3.72 1.51
N ASP A 28 8.52 -2.98 2.53
CA ASP A 28 7.39 -3.37 3.38
C ASP A 28 6.05 -3.07 2.67
N VAL A 29 5.75 -3.88 1.66
CA VAL A 29 4.52 -3.77 0.88
C VAL A 29 3.29 -4.00 1.75
N LYS A 30 3.40 -4.83 2.81
CA LYS A 30 2.33 -5.11 3.76
C LYS A 30 1.93 -3.87 4.57
N PHE A 31 2.89 -3.08 5.04
CA PHE A 31 2.61 -1.81 5.71
C PHE A 31 1.94 -0.81 4.76
N LEU A 32 2.48 -0.66 3.53
CA LEU A 32 1.92 0.26 2.54
C LEU A 32 0.50 -0.13 2.14
N TRP A 33 0.24 -1.43 2.01
CA TRP A 33 -1.09 -1.98 1.74
C TRP A 33 -2.09 -1.61 2.85
N ARG A 34 -1.73 -1.90 4.11
CA ARG A 34 -2.55 -1.53 5.27
C ARG A 34 -2.80 -0.02 5.36
N LEU A 35 -1.80 0.80 5.01
CA LEU A 35 -1.96 2.25 5.02
C LEU A 35 -3.02 2.71 4.02
N LEU A 36 -3.03 2.12 2.82
CA LEU A 36 -4.03 2.41 1.78
C LEU A 36 -5.44 1.96 2.19
N GLU A 37 -5.59 0.77 2.78
CA GLU A 37 -6.89 0.25 3.26
C GLU A 37 -7.53 1.12 4.35
N GLN A 38 -6.74 1.87 5.12
CA GLN A 38 -7.24 2.73 6.20
C GLN A 38 -7.71 4.10 5.71
N ILE A 39 -7.36 4.50 4.48
CA ILE A 39 -7.75 5.82 3.93
C ILE A 39 -9.28 5.99 3.89
N PRO A 40 -10.09 5.04 3.36
CA PRO A 40 -11.55 5.19 3.35
C PRO A 40 -12.16 5.37 4.74
N ALA A 41 -11.64 4.65 5.74
CA ALA A 41 -12.11 4.78 7.12
C ALA A 41 -11.77 6.15 7.73
N ALA A 42 -10.58 6.69 7.41
CA ALA A 42 -10.14 8.01 7.85
C ALA A 42 -10.92 9.16 7.16
N GLU A 43 -11.25 9.01 5.87
CA GLU A 43 -12.08 9.96 5.11
C GLU A 43 -13.51 9.99 5.66
N ALA A 44 -14.12 8.82 5.89
CA ALA A 44 -15.44 8.71 6.50
C ALA A 44 -15.50 9.38 7.89
N ALA A 45 -14.42 9.27 8.69
CA ALA A 45 -14.31 9.90 10.00
C ALA A 45 -14.12 11.43 9.94
N THR A 46 -13.60 11.97 8.84
CA THR A 46 -13.34 13.42 8.66
C THR A 46 -14.46 14.14 7.92
N GLY A 47 -15.48 13.40 7.44
CA GLY A 47 -16.67 13.97 6.77
C GLY A 47 -16.39 14.55 5.38
N ASN A 48 -15.21 14.29 4.82
CA ASN A 48 -14.75 14.87 3.57
C ASN A 48 -15.05 13.91 2.40
N ILE A 49 -16.34 13.64 2.17
CA ILE A 49 -16.83 12.81 1.06
C ILE A 49 -16.90 13.66 -0.21
N GLY A 50 -15.75 14.21 -0.63
CA GLY A 50 -15.63 15.13 -1.75
C GLY A 50 -14.81 14.51 -2.88
N GLU A 51 -15.48 13.98 -3.89
CA GLU A 51 -14.95 13.60 -5.22
C GLU A 51 -13.89 12.47 -5.28
N SER A 52 -13.09 12.25 -4.23
CA SER A 52 -11.98 11.26 -4.19
C SER A 52 -12.41 9.85 -3.76
N GLU A 53 -13.57 9.74 -3.08
CA GLU A 53 -14.06 8.49 -2.50
C GLU A 53 -14.36 7.43 -3.58
N ALA A 54 -14.86 7.87 -4.75
CA ALA A 54 -15.16 6.97 -5.86
C ALA A 54 -13.86 6.40 -6.47
N ASP A 55 -12.90 7.26 -6.82
CA ASP A 55 -11.66 6.84 -7.46
C ASP A 55 -10.83 5.92 -6.56
N ILE A 56 -10.70 6.22 -5.27
CA ILE A 56 -9.96 5.37 -4.32
C ILE A 56 -10.67 4.01 -4.14
N LYS A 57 -12.00 4.01 -4.04
CA LYS A 57 -12.79 2.78 -3.90
C LYS A 57 -12.71 1.86 -5.13
N TYR A 58 -12.44 2.39 -6.32
CA TYR A 58 -12.21 1.57 -7.52
C TYR A 58 -10.75 1.12 -7.66
N VAL A 59 -9.78 1.94 -7.27
CA VAL A 59 -8.35 1.62 -7.42
C VAL A 59 -7.89 0.59 -6.39
N LEU A 60 -8.42 0.63 -5.16
CA LEU A 60 -8.04 -0.31 -4.10
C LEU A 60 -8.32 -1.78 -4.44
N PRO A 61 -9.53 -2.19 -4.87
CA PRO A 61 -9.79 -3.58 -5.27
C PRO A 61 -8.91 -4.07 -6.42
N MET A 62 -8.58 -3.21 -7.38
CA MET A 62 -7.73 -3.59 -8.51
C MET A 62 -6.27 -3.82 -8.09
N LEU A 63 -5.77 -3.06 -7.11
CA LEU A 63 -4.46 -3.28 -6.52
C LEU A 63 -4.46 -4.50 -5.57
N ASP A 64 -5.56 -4.77 -4.87
CA ASP A 64 -5.75 -5.95 -4.03
C ASP A 64 -5.70 -7.23 -4.87
N ASP A 65 -6.46 -7.26 -5.96
CA ASP A 65 -6.45 -8.36 -6.93
C ASP A 65 -5.05 -8.59 -7.52
N TYR A 66 -4.29 -7.53 -7.79
CA TYR A 66 -2.90 -7.63 -8.25
C TYR A 66 -1.95 -8.17 -7.16
N MET A 67 -2.10 -7.74 -5.92
CA MET A 67 -1.30 -8.22 -4.78
C MET A 67 -1.61 -9.69 -4.44
N HIS A 68 -2.88 -10.07 -4.49
CA HIS A 68 -3.34 -11.44 -4.31
C HIS A 68 -3.23 -12.29 -5.58
N SER A 69 -2.87 -11.71 -6.73
CA SER A 69 -2.69 -12.45 -7.99
C SER A 69 -1.58 -13.50 -7.92
N GLY A 70 -0.74 -13.50 -6.88
CA GLY A 70 0.22 -14.55 -6.57
C GLY A 70 -0.37 -15.78 -5.84
N GLU A 71 -1.67 -15.76 -5.50
CA GLU A 71 -2.40 -16.85 -4.86
C GLU A 71 -3.58 -17.30 -5.76
N GLY A 72 -3.77 -18.61 -5.94
CA GLY A 72 -4.91 -19.16 -6.69
C GLY A 72 -4.73 -19.22 -8.22
N GLU A 73 -5.85 -19.37 -8.96
CA GLU A 73 -5.83 -19.65 -10.41
C GLU A 73 -5.20 -18.53 -11.26
N ILE A 74 -5.24 -17.28 -10.78
CA ILE A 74 -4.63 -16.13 -11.44
C ILE A 74 -3.09 -16.21 -11.35
N ALA A 75 -2.54 -16.73 -10.25
CA ALA A 75 -1.10 -16.92 -10.07
C ALA A 75 -0.52 -17.93 -11.05
N GLU A 76 -1.24 -19.03 -11.26
CA GLU A 76 -0.86 -20.04 -12.25
C GLU A 76 -0.98 -19.50 -13.68
N ALA A 77 -1.95 -18.61 -13.96
CA ALA A 77 -2.06 -17.94 -15.26
C ALA A 77 -0.92 -16.94 -15.52
N LEU A 78 -0.41 -16.25 -14.48
CA LEU A 78 0.69 -15.29 -14.59
C LEU A 78 2.08 -15.94 -14.53
N ARG A 79 2.17 -17.23 -14.17
CA ARG A 79 3.40 -18.01 -14.04
C ARG A 79 4.36 -17.90 -15.25
N PRO A 80 3.90 -17.95 -16.52
CA PRO A 80 4.79 -17.80 -17.67
C PRO A 80 5.50 -16.43 -17.71
N MET A 81 4.79 -15.36 -17.32
CA MET A 81 5.32 -13.99 -17.31
C MET A 81 6.36 -13.80 -16.20
N TYR A 82 6.16 -14.42 -15.02
CA TYR A 82 7.15 -14.42 -13.95
C TYR A 82 8.44 -15.15 -14.33
N ILE A 83 8.33 -16.30 -15.03
CA ILE A 83 9.49 -17.07 -15.51
C ILE A 83 10.29 -16.25 -16.55
N GLU A 84 9.61 -15.55 -17.46
CA GLU A 84 10.26 -14.67 -18.44
C GLU A 84 10.98 -13.50 -17.77
N TYR A 85 10.33 -12.84 -16.80
CA TYR A 85 10.93 -11.73 -16.06
C TYR A 85 12.17 -12.13 -15.25
N LEU A 86 12.16 -13.32 -14.63
CA LEU A 86 13.28 -13.80 -13.84
C LEU A 86 14.43 -14.32 -14.71
N SER A 87 14.13 -14.94 -15.84
CA SER A 87 15.15 -15.45 -16.77
C SER A 87 15.90 -14.36 -17.55
N THR A 88 15.37 -13.14 -17.60
CA THR A 88 16.02 -11.98 -18.21
C THR A 88 16.85 -11.15 -17.23
N ARG A 89 16.87 -11.53 -15.94
CA ARG A 89 17.60 -10.82 -14.87
C ARG A 89 18.78 -11.63 -14.29
N ASP A 90 19.09 -12.79 -14.89
CA ASP A 90 20.29 -13.60 -14.61
C ASP A 90 21.39 -13.31 -15.65
#